data_AF-X6LL58-F1
#
_entry.id   AF-X6LL58-F1
#
_cell.length_a   1.000
_cell.length_b   1.000
_cell.length_c   1.000
_cell.angle_alpha   90.00
_cell.angle_beta   90.00
_cell.angle_gamma   90.00
#
_symmetry.space_group_name_H-M   'P 1'
#
loop_
_entity.id
_entity.type
_entity.pdbx_description
1 polymer ?
#
loop_
_entity_poly.entity_id
_entity_poly.type
_entity_poly.pdbx_seq_one_letter_code
_entity_poly.pdbx_strand_id
1 'polypeptide(L)'
;IDKFVKMNKKNKMNDNLDWTVQQYETTLKHFPNLNKMMEEPFLLRMILTVLPLLMKQHPIGAKISKAQVYEVFNEQWIDIHVKNIVHKLSELRIQSNPNKIKASFYRYCQDLGFEMFIQGNQVATENDYKGCEKDKIWSTLDPIIETEAKSDDEKLEIKENEFNTTQDIWDQYFNGDIGNNKYQFAHKSCQEYYAAQKIIFDILSWTPNIVIDINNQQFQQQFETHVQKLSINRKLLNEELGIIQFIAERIHDNNPIFVNLKSRLFRIIESSKNNDNVNIAAANAITILNS
;
A
#
# COMPACT_ATOMS: atom_id res chain seq x y z
N ILE A 1 28.73 -6.52 2.72
CA ILE A 1 28.81 -5.04 2.64
C ILE A 1 29.90 -4.59 1.66
N ASP A 2 31.15 -5.04 1.80
CA ASP A 2 32.25 -4.69 0.87
C ASP A 2 31.90 -4.82 -0.63
N LYS A 3 31.35 -5.97 -1.04
CA LYS A 3 30.87 -6.20 -2.42
C LYS A 3 29.82 -5.16 -2.86
N PHE A 4 28.91 -4.77 -1.97
CA PHE A 4 27.88 -3.79 -2.27
C PHE A 4 28.49 -2.40 -2.48
N VAL A 5 29.41 -1.96 -1.61
CA VAL A 5 30.09 -0.66 -1.73
C VAL A 5 30.87 -0.57 -3.04
N LYS A 6 31.62 -1.61 -3.40
CA LYS A 6 32.34 -1.70 -4.67
C LYS A 6 31.41 -1.60 -5.88
N MET A 7 30.27 -2.30 -5.83
CA MET A 7 29.27 -2.28 -6.90
C MET A 7 28.55 -0.92 -7.00
N ASN A 8 28.22 -0.29 -5.88
CA ASN A 8 27.55 1.01 -5.85
C ASN A 8 28.43 2.09 -6.50
N LYS A 9 29.72 2.13 -6.14
CA LYS A 9 30.70 3.06 -6.73
C LYS A 9 30.85 2.88 -8.24
N LYS A 10 30.89 1.63 -8.71
CA LYS A 10 31.02 1.31 -10.14
C LYS A 10 29.79 1.73 -10.94
N ASN A 11 28.60 1.47 -10.41
CA ASN A 11 27.35 1.58 -11.16
C ASN A 11 26.59 2.90 -10.90
N LYS A 12 27.08 3.76 -9.99
CA LYS A 12 26.41 4.99 -9.55
C LYS A 12 24.93 4.74 -9.19
N MET A 13 24.65 3.71 -8.39
CA MET A 13 23.26 3.27 -8.15
C MET A 13 22.46 4.26 -7.30
N ASN A 14 23.12 5.07 -6.48
CA ASN A 14 22.51 6.16 -5.74
C ASN A 14 23.50 7.30 -5.52
N ASP A 15 23.02 8.41 -4.97
CA ASP A 15 23.82 9.60 -4.66
C ASP A 15 24.79 9.37 -3.46
N ASN A 16 24.69 8.24 -2.77
CA ASN A 16 25.48 7.92 -1.57
C ASN A 16 26.79 7.17 -1.91
N LEU A 17 27.49 7.58 -2.97
CA LEU A 17 28.73 6.93 -3.44
C LEU A 17 29.89 7.02 -2.45
N ASP A 18 29.80 7.97 -1.52
CA ASP A 18 30.85 8.30 -0.56
C ASP A 18 30.86 7.39 0.67
N TRP A 19 29.84 6.56 0.85
CA TRP A 19 29.75 5.69 2.02
C TRP A 19 30.81 4.58 2.01
N THR A 20 31.55 4.48 3.10
CA THR A 20 32.57 3.44 3.33
C THR A 20 31.96 2.19 3.97
N VAL A 21 32.65 1.05 3.85
CA VAL A 21 32.25 -0.21 4.50
C VAL A 21 32.07 -0.02 6.01
N GLN A 22 32.99 0.71 6.64
CA GLN A 22 32.96 0.99 8.07
C GLN A 22 31.72 1.80 8.46
N GLN A 23 31.31 2.78 7.66
CA GLN A 23 30.09 3.56 7.93
C GLN A 23 28.83 2.68 7.88
N TYR A 24 28.71 1.79 6.90
CA TYR A 24 27.61 0.83 6.87
C TYR A 24 27.57 -0.06 8.12
N GLU A 25 28.72 -0.61 8.51
CA GLU A 25 28.82 -1.50 9.67
C GLU A 25 28.52 -0.79 10.99
N THR A 26 29.07 0.42 11.19
CA THR A 26 28.80 1.20 12.41
C THR A 26 27.34 1.63 12.47
N THR A 27 26.74 2.01 11.34
CA THR A 27 25.32 2.35 11.28
C THR A 27 24.44 1.16 11.63
N LEU A 28 24.68 -0.02 11.05
CA LEU A 28 23.83 -1.19 11.30
C LEU A 28 23.85 -1.65 12.77
N LYS A 29 24.96 -1.41 13.49
CA LYS A 29 25.02 -1.66 14.95
C LYS A 29 24.01 -0.83 15.75
N HIS A 30 23.62 0.35 15.26
CA HIS A 30 22.62 1.22 15.90
C HIS A 30 21.17 0.77 15.65
N PHE A 31 20.94 -0.14 14.70
CA PHE A 31 19.60 -0.62 14.31
C PHE A 31 19.57 -2.14 14.31
N PRO A 32 19.65 -2.79 15.50
CA PRO A 32 19.81 -4.23 15.60
C PRO A 32 18.65 -5.03 14.96
N ASN A 33 17.44 -4.45 14.90
CA ASN A 33 16.28 -5.04 14.25
C ASN A 33 16.46 -5.22 12.72
N LEU A 34 17.30 -4.40 12.07
CA LEU A 34 17.57 -4.53 10.64
C LEU A 34 18.41 -5.79 10.33
N ASN A 35 19.24 -6.26 11.27
CA ASN A 35 20.10 -7.43 11.04
C ASN A 35 19.27 -8.68 10.71
N LYS A 36 18.15 -8.87 11.41
CA LYS A 36 17.23 -9.98 11.14
C LYS A 36 16.59 -9.87 9.76
N MET A 37 16.22 -8.67 9.33
CA MET A 37 15.65 -8.44 7.99
C MET A 37 16.68 -8.68 6.88
N MET A 38 17.96 -8.40 7.15
CA MET A 38 19.07 -8.58 6.20
C MET A 38 19.43 -10.05 5.96
N GLU A 39 18.84 -11.01 6.68
CA GLU A 39 18.98 -12.43 6.38
C GLU A 39 18.33 -12.77 5.02
N GLU A 40 17.27 -12.06 4.62
CA GLU A 40 16.67 -12.18 3.29
C GLU A 40 17.54 -11.45 2.25
N PRO A 41 18.05 -12.12 1.18
CA PRO A 41 18.96 -11.49 0.21
C PRO A 41 18.40 -10.25 -0.50
N PHE A 42 17.09 -10.23 -0.76
CA PHE A 42 16.42 -9.09 -1.37
C PHE A 42 16.38 -7.89 -0.43
N LEU A 43 15.99 -8.11 0.84
CA LEU A 43 15.98 -7.07 1.88
C LEU A 43 17.38 -6.56 2.20
N LEU A 44 18.38 -7.44 2.25
CA LEU A 44 19.78 -7.04 2.40
C LEU A 44 20.16 -5.96 1.39
N ARG A 45 19.84 -6.19 0.12
CA ARG A 45 20.14 -5.23 -0.95
C ARG A 45 19.35 -3.95 -0.78
N MET A 46 18.05 -4.04 -0.47
CA MET A 46 17.21 -2.85 -0.25
C MET A 46 17.74 -2.01 0.92
N ILE A 47 17.92 -2.62 2.09
CA ILE A 47 18.39 -1.96 3.31
C ILE A 47 19.72 -1.27 3.04
N LEU A 48 20.71 -1.95 2.45
CA LEU A 48 21.99 -1.32 2.12
C LEU A 48 21.84 -0.16 1.11
N THR A 49 20.85 -0.20 0.23
CA THR A 49 20.59 0.89 -0.74
C THR A 49 20.06 2.15 -0.05
N VAL A 50 19.18 1.99 0.95
CA VAL A 50 18.49 3.11 1.60
C VAL A 50 18.95 3.42 3.02
N LEU A 51 19.90 2.66 3.57
CA LEU A 51 20.40 2.84 4.92
C LEU A 51 20.77 4.30 5.25
N PRO A 52 21.45 5.05 4.35
CA PRO A 52 21.76 6.46 4.60
C PRO A 52 20.52 7.35 4.76
N LEU A 53 19.43 7.04 4.05
CA LEU A 53 18.17 7.78 4.15
C LEU A 53 17.39 7.37 5.40
N LEU A 54 17.36 6.07 5.71
CA LEU A 54 16.73 5.55 6.93
C LEU A 54 17.30 6.23 8.18
N MET A 55 18.62 6.43 8.24
CA MET A 55 19.27 7.15 9.36
C MET A 55 18.83 8.61 9.50
N LYS A 56 18.48 9.28 8.40
CA LYS A 56 18.03 10.67 8.45
C LYS A 56 16.60 10.77 8.95
N GLN A 57 15.79 9.75 8.70
CA GLN A 57 14.37 9.73 9.03
C GLN A 57 14.06 9.13 10.40
N HIS A 58 14.93 8.27 10.93
CA HIS A 58 14.70 7.56 12.18
C HIS A 58 15.78 7.87 13.22
N PRO A 59 15.41 8.12 14.48
CA PRO A 59 16.37 8.30 15.55
C PRO A 59 17.17 7.02 15.79
N ILE A 60 18.38 7.18 16.33
CA ILE A 60 19.25 6.05 16.71
C ILE A 60 18.49 5.11 17.66
N GLY A 61 18.56 3.80 17.40
CA GLY A 61 17.86 2.79 18.19
C GLY A 61 16.37 2.63 17.88
N ALA A 62 15.82 3.38 16.92
CA ALA A 62 14.44 3.19 16.48
C ALA A 62 14.21 1.78 15.91
N LYS A 63 13.06 1.19 16.23
CA LYS A 63 12.64 -0.08 15.65
C LYS A 63 12.01 0.17 14.27
N ILE A 64 12.85 0.14 13.24
CA ILE A 64 12.43 0.28 11.83
C ILE A 64 11.67 -0.98 11.37
N SER A 65 10.46 -0.81 10.86
CA SER A 65 9.64 -1.92 10.33
C SER A 65 10.02 -2.29 8.89
N LYS A 66 9.59 -3.46 8.41
CA LYS A 66 9.80 -3.87 7.02
C LYS A 66 9.10 -2.86 6.10
N ALA A 67 7.87 -2.47 6.42
CA ALA A 67 7.09 -1.46 5.70
C ALA A 67 7.83 -0.13 5.54
N GLN A 68 8.51 0.36 6.59
CA GLN A 68 9.31 1.59 6.53
C GLN A 68 10.52 1.45 5.61
N VAL A 69 11.20 0.29 5.59
CA VAL A 69 12.28 0.04 4.61
C VAL A 69 11.74 0.09 3.18
N TYR A 70 10.60 -0.52 2.90
CA TYR A 70 9.97 -0.47 1.56
C TYR A 70 9.53 0.94 1.19
N GLU A 71 9.00 1.70 2.14
CA GLU A 71 8.57 3.09 1.91
C GLU A 71 9.74 3.96 1.47
N VAL A 72 10.83 3.97 2.24
CA VAL A 72 12.03 4.77 1.90
C VAL A 72 12.67 4.31 0.60
N PHE A 73 12.73 2.99 0.37
CA PHE A 73 13.23 2.43 -0.88
C PHE A 73 12.41 2.86 -2.09
N ASN A 74 11.10 2.68 -2.03
CA ASN A 74 10.21 3.02 -3.14
C ASN A 74 10.16 4.52 -3.37
N GLU A 75 10.16 5.34 -2.32
CA GLU A 75 10.23 6.79 -2.46
C GLU A 75 11.51 7.24 -3.17
N GLN A 76 12.67 6.76 -2.72
CA GLN A 76 13.94 7.08 -3.38
C GLN A 76 13.95 6.61 -4.84
N TRP A 77 13.49 5.38 -5.10
CA TRP A 77 13.48 4.81 -6.44
C TRP A 77 12.57 5.63 -7.37
N ILE A 78 11.36 5.99 -6.92
CA ILE A 78 10.42 6.80 -7.68
C ILE A 78 10.98 8.20 -7.92
N ASP A 79 11.57 8.85 -6.92
CA ASP A 79 12.14 10.19 -7.07
C ASP A 79 13.24 10.24 -8.14
N ILE A 80 14.10 9.22 -8.19
CA ILE A 80 15.13 9.08 -9.24
C ILE A 80 14.47 9.00 -10.63
N HIS A 81 13.45 8.16 -10.79
CA HIS A 81 12.80 8.00 -12.10
C HIS A 81 11.96 9.20 -12.51
N VAL A 82 11.27 9.84 -11.56
CA VAL A 82 10.52 11.08 -11.80
C VAL A 82 11.48 12.17 -12.26
N LYS A 83 12.64 12.34 -11.62
CA LYS A 83 13.68 13.28 -12.07
C LYS A 83 14.11 12.99 -13.50
N ASN A 84 14.36 11.73 -13.84
CA ASN A 84 14.76 11.32 -15.19
C ASN A 84 13.67 11.62 -16.24
N ILE A 85 12.40 11.33 -15.91
CA ILE A 85 11.25 11.62 -16.78
C ILE A 85 11.10 13.12 -16.99
N VAL A 86 11.11 13.90 -15.90
CA VAL A 86 10.99 15.37 -15.96
C VAL A 86 12.12 15.96 -16.79
N HIS A 87 13.35 15.47 -16.63
CA HIS A 87 14.49 15.89 -17.43
C HIS A 87 14.26 15.62 -18.93
N LYS A 88 13.90 14.40 -19.32
CA LYS A 88 13.61 14.05 -20.72
C LYS A 88 12.45 14.87 -21.31
N LEU A 89 11.39 15.09 -20.53
CA LEU A 89 10.25 15.91 -20.96
C LEU A 89 10.66 17.38 -21.15
N SER A 90 11.58 17.88 -20.33
CA SER A 90 12.12 19.24 -20.49
C SER A 90 12.95 19.40 -21.76
N GLU A 91 13.70 18.36 -22.18
CA GLU A 91 14.41 18.35 -23.48
C GLU A 91 13.42 18.48 -24.66
N LEU A 92 12.22 17.95 -24.50
CA LEU A 92 11.11 18.06 -25.46
C LEU A 92 10.26 19.34 -25.26
N ARG A 93 10.66 20.25 -24.36
CA ARG A 93 9.92 21.48 -23.98
C ARG A 93 8.52 21.20 -23.41
N ILE A 94 8.29 20.01 -22.87
CA ILE A 94 7.04 19.63 -22.20
C ILE A 94 7.16 19.96 -20.71
N GLN A 95 6.39 20.96 -20.26
CA GLN A 95 6.31 21.28 -18.84
C GLN A 95 5.54 20.18 -18.10
N SER A 96 6.15 19.64 -17.06
CA SER A 96 5.60 18.52 -16.29
C SER A 96 5.65 18.82 -14.80
N ASN A 97 4.66 18.35 -14.05
CA ASN A 97 4.64 18.45 -12.60
C ASN A 97 5.20 17.15 -11.97
N PRO A 98 6.39 17.17 -11.33
CA PRO A 98 7.00 15.99 -10.73
C PRO A 98 6.09 15.30 -9.71
N ASN A 99 5.36 16.08 -8.90
CA ASN A 99 4.47 15.55 -7.87
C ASN A 99 3.27 14.81 -8.49
N LYS A 100 2.76 15.31 -9.62
CA LYS A 100 1.68 14.63 -10.35
C LYS A 100 2.16 13.31 -10.93
N ILE A 101 3.36 13.28 -11.51
CA ILE A 101 3.97 12.05 -12.04
C ILE A 101 4.19 11.04 -10.90
N LYS A 102 4.79 11.48 -9.79
CA LYS A 102 5.01 10.66 -8.59
C LYS A 102 3.69 10.05 -8.10
N ALA A 103 2.65 10.87 -7.93
CA ALA A 103 1.33 10.42 -7.48
C ALA A 103 0.68 9.42 -8.45
N SER A 104 0.74 9.68 -9.76
CA SER A 104 0.25 8.76 -10.80
C SER A 104 0.98 7.43 -10.77
N PHE A 105 2.30 7.44 -10.57
CA PHE A 105 3.10 6.22 -10.50
C PHE A 105 2.77 5.39 -9.26
N TYR A 106 2.65 6.02 -8.08
CA TYR A 106 2.19 5.32 -6.87
C TYR A 106 0.82 4.68 -7.06
N ARG A 107 -0.11 5.42 -7.64
CA ARG A 107 -1.47 4.91 -7.88
C ARG A 107 -1.43 3.71 -8.82
N TYR A 108 -0.68 3.80 -9.91
CA TYR A 108 -0.46 2.69 -10.83
C TYR A 108 0.10 1.45 -10.12
N CYS A 109 1.15 1.58 -9.30
CA CYS A 109 1.72 0.44 -8.58
C CYS A 109 0.76 -0.17 -7.55
N GLN A 110 -0.02 0.66 -6.85
CA GLN A 110 -1.05 0.20 -5.90
C GLN A 110 -2.14 -0.59 -6.61
N ASP A 111 -2.66 -0.06 -7.71
CA ASP A 111 -3.71 -0.71 -8.50
C ASP A 111 -3.16 -2.02 -9.10
N LEU A 112 -1.98 -1.99 -9.74
CA LEU A 112 -1.33 -3.18 -10.30
C LEU A 112 -1.05 -4.25 -9.24
N GLY A 113 -0.45 -3.89 -8.10
CA GLY A 113 -0.10 -4.84 -7.05
C GLY A 113 -1.32 -5.51 -6.44
N PHE A 114 -2.41 -4.76 -6.28
CA PHE A 114 -3.68 -5.27 -5.78
C PHE A 114 -4.39 -6.17 -6.80
N GLU A 115 -4.46 -5.77 -8.08
CA GLU A 115 -5.06 -6.62 -9.12
C GLU A 115 -4.31 -7.94 -9.28
N MET A 116 -2.98 -7.90 -9.27
CA MET A 116 -2.14 -9.12 -9.27
C MET A 116 -2.47 -10.03 -8.07
N PHE A 117 -2.71 -9.45 -6.89
CA PHE A 117 -3.15 -10.19 -5.71
C PHE A 117 -4.52 -10.84 -5.92
N ILE A 118 -5.50 -10.10 -6.44
CA ILE A 118 -6.85 -10.62 -6.72
C ILE A 118 -6.77 -11.81 -7.67
N GLN A 119 -6.03 -11.65 -8.76
CA GLN A 119 -5.83 -12.69 -9.77
C GLN A 119 -5.02 -13.90 -9.28
N GLY A 120 -4.28 -13.77 -8.16
CA GLY A 120 -3.36 -14.80 -7.69
C GLY A 120 -2.14 -14.97 -8.61
N ASN A 121 -1.87 -13.98 -9.48
CA ASN A 121 -0.80 -14.02 -10.46
C ASN A 121 0.36 -13.11 -10.03
N GLN A 122 1.59 -13.59 -10.21
CA GLN A 122 2.80 -12.77 -10.04
C GLN A 122 3.14 -11.95 -11.30
N VAL A 123 2.30 -12.02 -12.31
CA VAL A 123 2.43 -11.29 -13.59
C VAL A 123 1.06 -10.76 -13.98
N ALA A 124 0.94 -9.46 -14.25
CA ALA A 124 -0.28 -8.92 -14.83
C ALA A 124 -0.39 -9.34 -16.29
N THR A 125 -1.51 -9.96 -16.62
CA THR A 125 -1.97 -10.26 -17.97
C THR A 125 -3.37 -9.67 -18.13
N GLU A 126 -3.71 -9.16 -19.31
CA GLU A 126 -5.09 -8.84 -19.68
C GLU A 126 -6.00 -10.02 -19.31
N ASN A 127 -6.93 -9.80 -18.37
CA ASN A 127 -8.06 -10.69 -18.11
C ASN A 127 -9.12 -9.97 -17.26
N ASP A 128 -10.38 -10.24 -17.62
CA ASP A 128 -11.60 -9.49 -17.33
C ASP A 128 -11.98 -9.39 -15.84
N TYR A 129 -11.77 -8.22 -15.21
CA TYR A 129 -12.42 -7.95 -13.92
C TYR A 129 -12.94 -6.53 -13.80
N LYS A 130 -14.18 -6.37 -13.31
CA LYS A 130 -14.89 -5.10 -13.05
C LYS A 130 -14.78 -4.73 -11.57
N GLY A 131 -14.34 -3.51 -11.21
CA GLY A 131 -14.31 -3.15 -9.79
C GLY A 131 -13.92 -1.74 -9.31
N CYS A 132 -14.74 -0.73 -9.67
CA CYS A 132 -15.09 0.47 -8.88
C CYS A 132 -14.12 1.68 -8.74
N GLU A 133 -14.74 2.86 -8.84
CA GLU A 133 -14.17 4.20 -9.08
C GLU A 133 -13.69 4.98 -7.83
N LYS A 134 -12.62 5.75 -8.06
CA LYS A 134 -12.17 7.10 -7.60
C LYS A 134 -13.15 7.91 -6.69
N ASP A 135 -12.77 8.81 -5.75
CA ASP A 135 -11.56 9.61 -5.51
C ASP A 135 -11.63 10.36 -4.13
N LYS A 136 -10.48 10.45 -3.40
CA LYS A 136 -9.84 11.62 -2.73
C LYS A 136 -10.55 12.58 -1.72
N ILE A 137 -10.13 12.57 -0.43
CA ILE A 137 -9.24 13.55 0.31
C ILE A 137 -9.34 13.38 1.84
N TRP A 138 -8.17 13.38 2.51
CA TRP A 138 -7.94 13.19 3.96
C TRP A 138 -7.77 14.48 4.75
N SER A 139 -8.39 14.56 5.94
CA SER A 139 -7.72 14.46 7.26
C SER A 139 -8.54 15.10 8.39
N THR A 140 -9.30 14.27 9.13
CA THR A 140 -9.80 14.60 10.48
C THR A 140 -9.71 13.32 11.33
N LEU A 141 -9.29 13.44 12.59
CA LEU A 141 -9.15 12.30 13.50
C LEU A 141 -10.54 11.72 13.84
N ASP A 142 -10.66 10.39 13.74
CA ASP A 142 -11.94 9.71 13.97
C ASP A 142 -12.23 9.61 15.48
N PRO A 143 -13.50 9.70 15.90
CA PRO A 143 -13.88 9.51 17.30
C PRO A 143 -13.64 8.06 17.78
N ILE A 144 -13.10 7.97 19.00
CA ILE A 144 -12.72 6.72 19.71
C ILE A 144 -13.98 5.92 20.08
N ILE A 145 -13.93 4.59 19.90
CA ILE A 145 -15.05 3.65 20.09
C ILE A 145 -14.99 3.06 21.51
N GLU A 146 -16.09 3.19 22.26
CA GLU A 146 -16.44 2.29 23.37
C GLU A 146 -17.47 1.27 22.86
N THR A 147 -17.28 0.01 23.24
CA THR A 147 -17.99 -1.19 22.75
C THR A 147 -19.29 -1.47 23.50
N GLU A 148 -20.36 -1.81 22.75
CA GLU A 148 -21.50 -2.73 23.09
C GLU A 148 -22.50 -2.67 21.90
N ALA A 149 -22.72 -3.69 21.04
CA ALA A 149 -23.37 -5.00 21.17
C ALA A 149 -24.74 -5.08 20.42
N LYS A 150 -24.88 -6.09 19.52
CA LYS A 150 -26.12 -6.74 18.96
C LYS A 150 -26.85 -6.01 17.80
N SER A 151 -27.46 -6.62 16.78
CA SER A 151 -27.69 -8.00 16.27
C SER A 151 -28.62 -7.92 15.02
N ASP A 152 -28.45 -8.79 14.02
CA ASP A 152 -29.43 -9.50 13.15
C ASP A 152 -30.46 -8.66 12.30
N ASP A 153 -30.95 -8.96 11.09
CA ASP A 153 -30.84 -10.03 10.08
C ASP A 153 -31.60 -9.62 8.78
N GLU A 154 -31.35 -10.35 7.67
CA GLU A 154 -32.24 -10.70 6.53
C GLU A 154 -32.63 -9.74 5.34
N LYS A 155 -32.03 -10.06 4.16
CA LYS A 155 -32.63 -10.57 2.88
C LYS A 155 -33.65 -9.74 2.04
N LEU A 156 -33.33 -9.50 0.76
CA LEU A 156 -33.99 -10.11 -0.44
C LEU A 156 -33.54 -9.54 -1.82
N GLU A 157 -32.95 -10.46 -2.59
CA GLU A 157 -33.03 -10.78 -4.03
C GLU A 157 -33.27 -9.77 -5.18
N ILE A 158 -32.51 -10.08 -6.25
CA ILE A 158 -32.21 -9.41 -7.51
C ILE A 158 -33.03 -10.03 -8.66
N LYS A 159 -33.33 -9.27 -9.72
CA LYS A 159 -33.42 -9.80 -11.10
C LYS A 159 -32.79 -8.86 -12.15
N GLU A 160 -31.91 -9.49 -12.93
CA GLU A 160 -31.33 -9.27 -14.27
C GLU A 160 -31.97 -8.18 -15.17
N ASN A 161 -31.27 -7.49 -16.08
CA ASN A 161 -30.42 -8.05 -17.14
C ASN A 161 -29.62 -6.96 -17.89
N GLU A 162 -28.72 -7.43 -18.75
CA GLU A 162 -28.16 -6.81 -19.97
C GLU A 162 -26.74 -6.22 -20.03
N PHE A 163 -26.06 -6.73 -21.06
CA PHE A 163 -24.66 -6.63 -21.45
C PHE A 163 -24.20 -5.20 -21.70
N ASN A 164 -23.04 -4.84 -21.13
CA ASN A 164 -22.16 -3.82 -21.69
C ASN A 164 -20.73 -4.35 -21.69
N THR A 165 -20.15 -4.37 -22.89
CA THR A 165 -18.76 -4.64 -23.24
C THR A 165 -17.81 -3.89 -22.32
N THR A 166 -16.99 -4.63 -21.58
CA THR A 166 -16.00 -4.10 -20.66
C THR A 166 -14.83 -3.52 -21.41
N GLN A 167 -14.64 -2.21 -21.25
CA GLN A 167 -13.38 -1.54 -21.54
C GLN A 167 -12.31 -2.11 -20.61
N ASP A 168 -11.16 -2.48 -21.17
CA ASP A 168 -10.08 -3.07 -20.38
C ASP A 168 -9.61 -2.04 -19.32
N ILE A 169 -9.45 -2.49 -18.09
CA ILE A 169 -8.93 -1.65 -17.00
C ILE A 169 -7.56 -1.09 -17.37
N TRP A 170 -6.80 -1.75 -18.25
CA TRP A 170 -5.51 -1.26 -18.73
C TRP A 170 -5.61 -0.16 -19.79
N ASP A 171 -6.72 -0.04 -20.51
CA ASP A 171 -6.95 1.07 -21.46
C ASP A 171 -6.86 2.43 -20.75
N GLN A 172 -7.22 2.49 -19.46
CA GLN A 172 -7.13 3.74 -18.69
C GLN A 172 -5.68 4.18 -18.42
N TYR A 173 -4.73 3.25 -18.47
CA TYR A 173 -3.31 3.51 -18.23
C TYR A 173 -2.50 3.57 -19.51
N PHE A 174 -2.92 2.88 -20.58
CA PHE A 174 -2.18 2.79 -21.84
C PHE A 174 -3.13 2.86 -23.06
N ASN A 175 -3.16 3.99 -23.77
CA ASN A 175 -3.93 4.18 -25.01
C ASN A 175 -3.21 3.58 -26.25
N GLY A 176 -2.94 2.28 -26.27
CA GLY A 176 -2.38 1.64 -27.47
C GLY A 176 -2.25 0.13 -27.39
N ASP A 177 -2.26 -0.54 -28.54
CA ASP A 177 -2.02 -1.98 -28.68
C ASP A 177 -0.61 -2.33 -28.14
N ILE A 178 -0.54 -2.80 -26.89
CA ILE A 178 0.69 -3.31 -26.27
C ILE A 178 0.58 -4.84 -26.17
N GLY A 179 0.52 -5.48 -27.34
CA GLY A 179 0.60 -6.93 -27.46
C GLY A 179 1.98 -7.42 -27.00
N ASN A 180 1.99 -8.08 -25.83
CA ASN A 180 3.06 -8.87 -25.19
C ASN A 180 3.70 -8.33 -23.88
N ASN A 181 3.32 -7.15 -23.35
CA ASN A 181 3.93 -6.66 -22.10
C ASN A 181 3.29 -7.25 -20.84
N LYS A 182 3.92 -8.30 -20.32
CA LYS A 182 3.73 -8.80 -18.94
C LYS A 182 4.30 -7.79 -17.94
N TYR A 183 3.44 -6.94 -17.35
CA TYR A 183 3.87 -6.07 -16.26
C TYR A 183 4.04 -6.90 -14.98
N GLN A 184 5.23 -6.86 -14.40
CA GLN A 184 5.55 -7.64 -13.20
C GLN A 184 6.38 -6.80 -12.24
N PHE A 185 6.17 -7.03 -10.94
CA PHE A 185 7.10 -6.55 -9.94
C PHE A 185 8.37 -7.40 -9.97
N ALA A 186 9.52 -6.77 -9.70
CA ALA A 186 10.80 -7.47 -9.67
C ALA A 186 10.87 -8.55 -8.56
N HIS A 187 10.00 -8.45 -7.55
CA HIS A 187 9.92 -9.39 -6.45
C HIS A 187 8.50 -9.41 -5.86
N LYS A 188 8.06 -10.58 -5.36
CA LYS A 188 6.73 -10.77 -4.76
C LYS A 188 6.47 -9.76 -3.62
N SER A 189 7.43 -9.55 -2.75
CA SER A 189 7.28 -8.61 -1.64
C SER A 189 7.03 -7.15 -2.04
N CYS A 190 7.45 -6.73 -3.24
CA CYS A 190 7.09 -5.41 -3.77
C CYS A 190 5.61 -5.38 -4.14
N GLN A 191 5.10 -6.43 -4.77
CA GLN A 191 3.68 -6.58 -5.10
C GLN A 191 2.83 -6.60 -3.82
N GLU A 192 3.22 -7.42 -2.83
CA GLU A 192 2.55 -7.48 -1.52
C GLU A 192 2.56 -6.12 -0.81
N TYR A 193 3.68 -5.39 -0.85
CA TYR A 193 3.78 -4.04 -0.30
C TYR A 193 2.76 -3.10 -0.94
N TYR A 194 2.69 -3.04 -2.27
CA TYR A 194 1.76 -2.15 -2.96
C TYR A 194 0.29 -2.57 -2.80
N ALA A 195 0.01 -3.88 -2.74
CA ALA A 195 -1.33 -4.38 -2.43
C ALA A 195 -1.75 -3.99 -1.00
N ALA A 196 -0.86 -4.12 -0.01
CA ALA A 196 -1.09 -3.66 1.36
C ALA A 196 -1.35 -2.16 1.41
N GLN A 197 -0.55 -1.36 0.69
CA GLN A 197 -0.76 0.09 0.58
C GLN A 197 -2.13 0.41 -0.01
N LYS A 198 -2.54 -0.25 -1.11
CA LYS A 198 -3.87 -0.08 -1.71
C LYS A 198 -4.96 -0.30 -0.67
N ILE A 199 -4.90 -1.43 0.07
CA ILE A 199 -5.88 -1.76 1.11
C ILE A 199 -5.92 -0.69 2.22
N ILE A 200 -4.76 -0.30 2.75
CA ILE A 200 -4.66 0.71 3.82
C ILE A 200 -5.25 2.05 3.35
N PHE A 201 -4.82 2.53 2.19
CA PHE A 201 -5.26 3.80 1.65
C PHE A 201 -6.75 3.79 1.33
N ASP A 202 -7.29 2.68 0.84
CA ASP A 202 -8.73 2.54 0.56
C ASP A 202 -9.55 2.67 1.85
N ILE A 203 -9.18 1.94 2.91
CA ILE A 203 -9.81 2.01 4.24
C ILE A 203 -9.77 3.44 4.80
N LEU A 204 -8.61 4.07 4.75
CA LEU A 204 -8.38 5.39 5.33
C LEU A 204 -8.98 6.51 4.47
N SER A 205 -9.13 6.32 3.16
CA SER A 205 -9.66 7.34 2.23
C SER A 205 -11.14 7.62 2.38
N TRP A 206 -11.87 6.70 3.00
CA TRP A 206 -13.28 6.93 3.28
C TRP A 206 -13.47 8.07 4.27
N THR A 207 -14.37 8.99 3.93
CA THR A 207 -14.83 10.06 4.79
C THR A 207 -16.36 10.07 4.81
N PRO A 208 -16.99 10.45 5.94
CA PRO A 208 -18.43 10.54 6.01
C PRO A 208 -18.98 11.70 5.18
N ASN A 209 -20.24 11.61 4.76
CA ASN A 209 -20.89 12.60 3.89
C ASN A 209 -21.18 13.94 4.60
N ILE A 210 -21.25 13.95 5.93
CA ILE A 210 -21.52 15.15 6.76
C ILE A 210 -20.34 15.33 7.70
N VAL A 211 -19.67 16.48 7.67
CA VAL A 211 -18.41 16.68 8.40
C VAL A 211 -18.60 17.30 9.80
N ILE A 212 -19.76 17.88 10.08
CA ILE A 212 -20.03 18.62 11.32
C ILE A 212 -20.81 17.72 12.30
N ASP A 213 -20.22 17.44 13.46
CA ASP A 213 -20.82 16.78 14.63
C ASP A 213 -21.45 15.38 14.38
N ILE A 214 -20.81 14.55 13.58
CA ILE A 214 -21.18 13.14 13.48
C ILE A 214 -20.87 12.42 14.80
N ASN A 215 -21.89 11.81 15.39
CA ASN A 215 -21.70 10.90 16.52
C ASN A 215 -21.17 9.53 16.05
N ASN A 216 -20.63 8.75 17.00
CA ASN A 216 -20.02 7.44 16.71
C ASN A 216 -20.95 6.45 15.99
N GLN A 217 -22.26 6.51 16.27
CA GLN A 217 -23.27 5.62 15.70
C GLN A 217 -23.55 5.98 14.24
N GLN A 218 -23.76 7.27 13.94
CA GLN A 218 -23.96 7.76 12.59
C GLN A 218 -22.74 7.49 11.70
N PHE A 219 -21.55 7.66 12.27
CA PHE A 219 -20.31 7.30 11.58
C PHE A 219 -20.30 5.82 11.21
N GLN A 220 -20.62 4.95 12.19
CA GLN A 220 -20.62 3.51 11.98
C GLN A 220 -21.61 3.10 10.88
N GLN A 221 -22.84 3.64 10.94
CA GLN A 221 -23.88 3.38 9.95
C GLN A 221 -23.44 3.79 8.54
N GLN A 222 -22.85 4.99 8.39
CA GLN A 222 -22.37 5.43 7.08
C GLN A 222 -21.19 4.56 6.60
N PHE A 223 -20.26 4.24 7.49
CA PHE A 223 -19.07 3.46 7.14
C PHE A 223 -19.46 2.04 6.71
N GLU A 224 -20.40 1.40 7.41
CA GLU A 224 -20.92 0.07 7.11
C GLU A 224 -21.42 -0.06 5.66
N THR A 225 -22.13 0.94 5.14
CA THR A 225 -22.60 0.93 3.73
C THR A 225 -21.45 0.91 2.72
N HIS A 226 -20.26 1.37 3.13
CA HIS A 226 -19.07 1.46 2.30
C HIS A 226 -18.13 0.25 2.44
N VAL A 227 -18.10 -0.42 3.61
CA VAL A 227 -17.15 -1.53 3.89
C VAL A 227 -17.19 -2.60 2.80
N GLN A 228 -18.38 -2.93 2.28
CA GLN A 228 -18.54 -3.94 1.23
C GLN A 228 -17.73 -3.63 -0.04
N LYS A 229 -17.47 -2.35 -0.33
CA LYS A 229 -16.75 -1.87 -1.52
C LYS A 229 -15.24 -1.83 -1.31
N LEU A 230 -14.78 -1.86 -0.05
CA LEU A 230 -13.37 -1.75 0.29
C LEU A 230 -12.57 -2.93 -0.27
N SER A 231 -11.32 -2.64 -0.62
CA SER A 231 -10.33 -3.57 -1.14
C SER A 231 -10.08 -4.75 -0.19
N ILE A 232 -10.13 -4.50 1.13
CA ILE A 232 -10.01 -5.53 2.16
C ILE A 232 -11.15 -6.57 2.11
N ASN A 233 -12.29 -6.26 1.49
CA ASN A 233 -13.43 -7.17 1.36
C ASN A 233 -13.39 -8.03 0.09
N ARG A 234 -12.40 -7.83 -0.80
CA ARG A 234 -12.40 -8.46 -2.12
C ARG A 234 -11.90 -9.90 -2.14
N LYS A 235 -10.96 -10.25 -1.25
CA LYS A 235 -10.32 -11.57 -1.18
C LYS A 235 -9.71 -11.78 0.22
N LEU A 236 -9.73 -13.02 0.72
CA LEU A 236 -9.07 -13.36 1.98
C LEU A 236 -7.55 -13.19 1.88
N LEU A 237 -6.93 -12.68 2.96
CA LEU A 237 -5.49 -12.41 3.02
C LEU A 237 -4.68 -13.56 3.65
N ASN A 238 -5.32 -14.62 4.12
CA ASN A 238 -4.72 -15.74 4.86
C ASN A 238 -3.55 -16.42 4.13
N GLU A 239 -3.54 -16.40 2.80
CA GLU A 239 -2.45 -16.97 1.97
C GLU A 239 -1.32 -15.96 1.69
N GLU A 240 -1.53 -14.68 1.99
CA GLU A 240 -0.62 -13.58 1.67
C GLU A 240 -0.10 -12.91 2.94
N LEU A 241 0.69 -13.66 3.71
CA LEU A 241 1.29 -13.22 4.98
C LEU A 241 2.06 -11.90 4.84
N GLY A 242 2.70 -11.65 3.70
CA GLY A 242 3.39 -10.40 3.43
C GLY A 242 2.46 -9.19 3.46
N ILE A 243 1.28 -9.29 2.84
CA ILE A 243 0.27 -8.21 2.86
C ILE A 243 -0.19 -7.95 4.29
N ILE A 244 -0.55 -9.01 5.02
CA ILE A 244 -0.98 -8.92 6.42
C ILE A 244 0.09 -8.22 7.27
N GLN A 245 1.33 -8.67 7.17
CA GLN A 245 2.46 -8.12 7.94
C GLN A 245 2.67 -6.63 7.62
N PHE A 246 2.61 -6.24 6.34
CA PHE A 246 2.76 -4.83 5.97
C PHE A 246 1.64 -3.95 6.54
N ILE A 247 0.39 -4.45 6.60
CA ILE A 247 -0.72 -3.70 7.20
C ILE A 247 -0.56 -3.62 8.72
N ALA A 248 -0.24 -4.74 9.37
CA ALA A 248 -0.05 -4.82 10.82
C ALA A 248 1.07 -3.89 11.30
N GLU A 249 2.18 -3.81 10.56
CA GLU A 249 3.27 -2.88 10.86
C GLU A 249 2.84 -1.41 10.82
N ARG A 250 1.82 -1.05 10.01
CA ARG A 250 1.29 0.33 9.95
C ARG A 250 0.33 0.66 11.08
N ILE A 251 -0.27 -0.32 11.74
CA ILE A 251 -1.13 -0.11 12.91
C ILE A 251 -0.36 0.52 14.08
N HIS A 252 0.92 0.17 14.20
CA HIS A 252 1.81 0.62 15.27
C HIS A 252 2.76 1.74 14.81
N ASP A 253 2.56 2.29 13.61
CA ASP A 253 3.37 3.37 13.09
C ASP A 253 2.96 4.70 13.75
N ASN A 254 3.95 5.55 14.02
CA ASN A 254 3.73 6.88 14.58
C ASN A 254 3.35 7.92 13.51
N ASN A 255 3.39 7.54 12.23
CA ASN A 255 2.97 8.42 11.15
C ASN A 255 1.47 8.77 11.28
N PRO A 256 1.10 10.07 11.38
CA PRO A 256 -0.28 10.51 11.56
C PRO A 256 -1.25 10.00 10.48
N ILE A 257 -0.75 9.66 9.30
CA ILE A 257 -1.57 9.10 8.22
C ILE A 257 -2.25 7.79 8.66
N PHE A 258 -1.60 6.97 9.49
CA PHE A 258 -2.10 5.65 9.88
C PHE A 258 -2.82 5.63 11.24
N VAL A 259 -2.96 6.78 11.91
CA VAL A 259 -3.54 6.89 13.26
C VAL A 259 -4.94 6.27 13.37
N ASN A 260 -5.75 6.39 12.32
CA ASN A 260 -7.11 5.86 12.29
C ASN A 260 -7.18 4.40 11.78
N LEU A 261 -6.07 3.80 11.31
CA LEU A 261 -6.12 2.48 10.68
C LEU A 261 -6.65 1.42 11.65
N LYS A 262 -6.18 1.44 12.89
CA LYS A 262 -6.62 0.50 13.94
C LYS A 262 -8.12 0.62 14.24
N SER A 263 -8.60 1.85 14.43
CA SER A 263 -10.02 2.08 14.75
C SER A 263 -10.91 1.67 13.58
N ARG A 264 -10.49 1.94 12.34
CA ARG A 264 -11.20 1.52 11.13
C ARG A 264 -11.31 0.01 10.99
N LEU A 265 -10.25 -0.74 11.32
CA LEU A 265 -10.29 -2.20 11.31
C LEU A 265 -11.29 -2.75 12.35
N PHE A 266 -11.36 -2.16 13.55
CA PHE A 266 -12.41 -2.53 14.51
C PHE A 266 -13.82 -2.20 14.01
N ARG A 267 -14.01 -1.07 13.33
CA ARG A 267 -15.31 -0.72 12.73
C ARG A 267 -15.72 -1.67 11.61
N ILE A 268 -14.77 -2.19 10.83
CA ILE A 268 -15.03 -3.23 9.82
C ILE A 268 -15.56 -4.50 10.51
N ILE A 269 -14.97 -4.89 11.64
CA ILE A 269 -15.45 -6.04 12.42
C ILE A 269 -16.85 -5.75 12.96
N GLU A 270 -17.10 -4.56 13.51
CA GLU A 270 -18.43 -4.17 14.00
C GLU A 270 -19.49 -4.24 12.90
N SER A 271 -19.16 -3.77 11.68
CA SER A 271 -20.05 -3.85 10.52
C SER A 271 -20.48 -5.27 10.17
N SER A 272 -19.67 -6.30 10.50
CA SER A 272 -20.02 -7.69 10.19
C SER A 272 -21.11 -8.29 11.06
N LYS A 273 -21.49 -7.62 12.16
CA LYS A 273 -22.59 -8.09 13.01
C LYS A 273 -23.96 -7.98 12.35
N ASN A 274 -24.10 -7.06 11.40
CA ASN A 274 -25.38 -6.73 10.77
C ASN A 274 -25.34 -6.85 9.23
N ASN A 275 -24.18 -7.17 8.64
CA ASN A 275 -24.00 -7.21 7.19
C ASN A 275 -23.09 -8.38 6.73
N ASP A 276 -23.72 -9.44 6.23
CA ASP A 276 -23.02 -10.63 5.72
C ASP A 276 -22.06 -10.34 4.56
N ASN A 277 -22.30 -9.26 3.80
CA ASN A 277 -21.45 -8.90 2.67
C ASN A 277 -20.07 -8.40 3.10
N VAL A 278 -19.82 -8.17 4.40
CA VAL A 278 -18.52 -7.71 4.91
C VAL A 278 -17.72 -8.80 5.63
N ASN A 279 -18.15 -10.07 5.55
CA ASN A 279 -17.51 -11.18 6.26
C ASN A 279 -16.04 -11.37 5.88
N ILE A 280 -15.67 -11.16 4.62
CA ILE A 280 -14.26 -11.23 4.16
C ILE A 280 -13.45 -10.10 4.80
N ALA A 281 -13.97 -8.87 4.76
CA ALA A 281 -13.32 -7.72 5.37
C ALA A 281 -13.10 -7.92 6.88
N ALA A 282 -14.09 -8.45 7.59
CA ALA A 282 -14.00 -8.72 9.02
C ALA A 282 -12.97 -9.83 9.33
N ALA A 283 -12.98 -10.93 8.58
CA ALA A 283 -11.98 -12.00 8.74
C ALA A 283 -10.55 -11.48 8.52
N ASN A 284 -10.36 -10.66 7.48
CA ASN A 284 -9.09 -10.00 7.20
C ASN A 284 -8.68 -9.02 8.31
N ALA A 285 -9.62 -8.19 8.79
CA ALA A 285 -9.37 -7.24 9.86
C ALA A 285 -8.96 -7.93 11.17
N ILE A 286 -9.64 -9.03 11.55
CA ILE A 286 -9.28 -9.85 12.71
C ILE A 286 -7.87 -10.41 12.55
N THR A 287 -7.57 -10.95 11.36
CA THR A 287 -6.25 -11.54 11.07
C THR A 287 -5.14 -10.50 11.22
N ILE A 288 -5.32 -9.31 10.63
CA ILE A 288 -4.36 -8.21 10.71
C ILE A 288 -4.18 -7.74 12.15
N LEU A 289 -5.27 -7.56 12.91
CA LEU A 289 -5.21 -7.07 14.30
C LEU A 289 -4.55 -8.07 15.27
N ASN A 290 -4.53 -9.36 14.92
CA ASN A 290 -3.91 -10.42 15.72
C ASN A 290 -2.47 -10.77 15.29
N SER A 291 -1.92 -10.08 14.28
CA SER A 291 -0.57 -10.34 13.74
C SER A 291 0.56 -9.65 14.51
#